data_AF-A0A6I1EPH1-F1
#
_entry.id   AF-A0A6I1EPH1-F1
#
_cell.length_a   1.000
_cell.length_b   1.000
_cell.length_c   1.000
_cell.angle_alpha   90.00
_cell.angle_beta   90.00
_cell.angle_gamma   90.00
#
_symmetry.space_group_name_H-M   'P 1'
#
loop_
_entity.id
_entity.type
_entity.pdbx_description
1 polymer ?
#
loop_
_entity_poly.entity_id
_entity_poly.type
_entity_poly.pdbx_seq_one_letter_code
_entity_poly.pdbx_strand_id
1 'polypeptide(L)'
;MKFNKKIITAATAMCFAPAVFSQATTTITIDYSADADVSLETSAGPVFSGTAKVPVAVSTNGHDMSLTASNTGVMGVIYNTTISGKGNLRLESKTNSGLGTGTNKIIGLDSVTVIASSKSNKAITGYGHTTIQADSIYVESADDAIHFMGDADGTLDISGFKTLTLVGKSGYAIQNAASKTKGTITIQGDKDSQVILSSEDSVRNAIRSQGAGAVTQITAGSIDLRSSGSGVLSVSNGIVTLTANNVNIESQSSSSYATAISASNGTLTISGLGGVTPPPPTLNVKGNVSLTYKAEANLAFTGENSSMTGKITATSNKSSIGFTDGSTWNASGSSKINDLTLDHAVINMDEAGSKIEVVKSASGTGASINMKVEVEENGAVRGSSVKFANADEGMRANVNYIGVTSDDMTKDDFENLTAASISGVDGAAYVEQGDVNGAYRSIFTRDGSVSTTEAENTKLFDFRGANAIALIQWRNQINHLTKRLGDLRASTGAYGAWARVYGKESEWGQGVNNINREFPEIR
;
A
#
# COMPACT_ATOMS: atom_id res chain seq x y z
N MET A 1 -12.67 -50.87 -4.97
CA MET A 1 -13.44 -51.47 -3.84
C MET A 1 -14.68 -50.61 -3.66
N LYS A 2 -15.90 -51.14 -3.69
CA LYS A 2 -17.14 -50.34 -3.53
C LYS A 2 -17.49 -50.23 -2.04
N PHE A 3 -17.61 -49.01 -1.51
CA PHE A 3 -17.96 -48.77 -0.11
C PHE A 3 -19.32 -48.05 -0.02
N ASN A 4 -20.27 -48.64 0.69
CA ASN A 4 -21.55 -48.00 1.03
C ASN A 4 -21.42 -47.32 2.40
N LYS A 5 -21.70 -46.01 2.41
CA LYS A 5 -21.96 -45.09 3.53
C LYS A 5 -21.78 -45.68 4.95
N LYS A 6 -20.66 -45.33 5.59
CA LYS A 6 -20.49 -45.31 7.04
C LYS A 6 -19.26 -44.45 7.33
N ILE A 7 -19.32 -43.60 8.35
CA ILE A 7 -18.12 -43.03 8.96
C ILE A 7 -17.24 -44.24 9.35
N ILE A 8 -16.17 -44.49 8.59
CA ILE A 8 -15.24 -45.56 8.91
C ILE A 8 -14.27 -44.97 9.92
N THR A 9 -14.63 -44.99 11.20
CA THR A 9 -13.70 -44.76 12.30
C THR A 9 -12.82 -46.01 12.42
N ALA A 10 -11.78 -46.09 11.59
CA ALA A 10 -10.85 -47.22 11.63
C ALA A 10 -9.88 -47.02 12.81
N ALA A 11 -10.19 -47.62 13.96
CA ALA A 11 -9.31 -47.68 15.14
C ALA A 11 -7.99 -48.45 14.89
N THR A 12 -7.82 -48.98 13.69
CA THR A 12 -6.57 -49.49 13.13
C THR A 12 -6.59 -49.03 11.70
N ALA A 13 -5.66 -48.15 11.33
CA ALA A 13 -5.59 -47.50 10.03
C ALA A 13 -6.06 -48.40 8.87
N MET A 14 -6.74 -47.84 7.86
CA MET A 14 -6.52 -48.30 6.48
C MET A 14 -5.09 -47.89 6.07
N CYS A 15 -4.10 -48.27 6.88
CA CYS A 15 -2.72 -48.31 6.49
C CYS A 15 -2.69 -49.44 5.49
N PHE A 16 -2.73 -49.11 4.20
CA PHE A 16 -2.17 -49.98 3.18
C PHE A 16 -0.69 -50.12 3.55
N ALA A 17 -0.40 -50.99 4.51
CA ALA A 17 0.93 -51.16 5.04
C ALA A 17 1.83 -51.55 3.87
N PRO A 18 3.04 -50.97 3.75
CA PRO A 18 3.96 -51.27 2.65
C PRO A 18 4.29 -52.77 2.52
N ALA A 19 4.02 -53.56 3.57
CA ALA A 19 4.19 -55.01 3.58
C ALA A 19 3.18 -55.80 2.72
N VAL A 20 2.00 -55.25 2.37
CA VAL A 20 0.94 -56.02 1.67
C VAL A 20 1.07 -55.95 0.14
N PHE A 21 1.87 -55.01 -0.40
CA PHE A 21 2.01 -54.82 -1.85
C PHE A 21 3.45 -54.64 -2.32
N SER A 22 4.42 -55.24 -1.63
CA SER A 22 5.86 -55.13 -1.95
C SER A 22 6.27 -55.72 -3.33
N GLN A 23 5.32 -56.27 -4.09
CA GLN A 23 5.52 -56.77 -5.46
C GLN A 23 4.60 -56.12 -6.51
N ALA A 24 3.74 -55.16 -6.14
CA ALA A 24 2.87 -54.50 -7.13
C ALA A 24 3.68 -53.50 -7.97
N THR A 25 3.47 -53.49 -9.29
CA THR A 25 4.06 -52.53 -10.23
C THR A 25 3.03 -51.52 -10.76
N THR A 26 1.80 -51.56 -10.23
CA THR A 26 0.64 -50.84 -10.76
C THR A 26 -0.01 -49.93 -9.72
N THR A 27 -0.40 -48.72 -10.12
CA THR A 27 -1.17 -47.74 -9.32
C THR A 27 -2.40 -48.36 -8.65
N ILE A 28 -2.67 -47.99 -7.39
CA ILE A 28 -3.89 -48.40 -6.68
C ILE A 28 -4.99 -47.37 -6.95
N THR A 29 -6.05 -47.76 -7.65
CA THR A 29 -7.21 -46.89 -7.91
C THR A 29 -8.32 -47.14 -6.90
N ILE A 30 -8.69 -46.10 -6.15
CA ILE A 30 -9.85 -46.07 -5.27
C ILE A 30 -10.95 -45.26 -5.95
N ASP A 31 -12.01 -45.96 -6.35
CA ASP A 31 -13.16 -45.42 -7.06
C ASP A 31 -14.40 -45.52 -6.15
N TYR A 32 -14.89 -44.36 -5.68
CA TYR A 32 -16.07 -44.29 -4.81
C TYR A 32 -17.33 -44.22 -5.66
N SER A 33 -17.98 -45.36 -5.88
CA SER A 33 -19.23 -45.44 -6.66
C SER A 33 -20.49 -45.13 -5.81
N ALA A 34 -20.39 -44.31 -4.77
CA ALA A 34 -21.48 -44.09 -3.82
C ALA A 34 -22.01 -42.66 -3.93
N ASP A 35 -23.34 -42.50 -3.91
CA ASP A 35 -24.08 -41.22 -3.92
C ASP A 35 -23.88 -40.37 -2.64
N ALA A 36 -22.68 -40.34 -2.04
CA ALA A 36 -22.47 -39.74 -0.73
C ALA A 36 -21.03 -39.25 -0.50
N ASP A 37 -20.92 -38.19 0.30
CA ASP A 37 -19.67 -37.63 0.80
C ASP A 37 -18.88 -38.64 1.65
N VAL A 38 -17.56 -38.58 1.54
CA VAL A 38 -16.62 -39.51 2.17
C VAL A 38 -15.85 -38.82 3.28
N SER A 39 -15.86 -39.39 4.49
CA SER A 39 -15.02 -38.92 5.60
C SER A 39 -14.18 -40.06 6.15
N LEU A 40 -12.86 -39.90 6.14
CA LEU A 40 -11.88 -40.87 6.61
C LEU A 40 -10.99 -40.24 7.67
N GLU A 41 -10.74 -40.97 8.75
CA GLU A 41 -9.87 -40.53 9.83
C GLU A 41 -8.86 -41.60 10.24
N THR A 42 -7.61 -41.21 10.45
CA THR A 42 -6.55 -42.05 11.02
C THR A 42 -6.01 -41.48 12.32
N SER A 43 -5.74 -42.37 13.29
CA SER A 43 -5.09 -42.04 14.57
C SER A 43 -3.56 -42.10 14.49
N ALA A 44 -3.01 -42.67 13.41
CA ALA A 44 -1.57 -42.75 13.15
C ALA A 44 -1.31 -42.83 11.64
N GLY A 45 -0.43 -41.95 11.15
CA GLY A 45 0.04 -41.94 9.76
C GLY A 45 -0.99 -41.43 8.73
N PRO A 46 -0.57 -41.30 7.45
CA PRO A 46 -1.42 -40.73 6.40
C PRO A 46 -2.68 -41.57 6.15
N VAL A 47 -3.75 -40.92 5.72
CA VAL A 47 -5.00 -41.57 5.29
C VAL A 47 -4.78 -42.39 4.03
N PHE A 48 -4.01 -41.85 3.07
CA PHE A 48 -3.57 -42.57 1.87
C PHE A 48 -2.05 -42.54 1.78
N SER A 49 -1.44 -43.72 1.58
CA SER A 49 0.01 -43.87 1.51
C SER A 49 0.39 -44.76 0.33
N GLY A 50 0.99 -44.15 -0.70
CA GLY A 50 1.64 -44.84 -1.80
C GLY A 50 3.15 -44.90 -1.64
N THR A 51 3.81 -45.71 -2.47
CA THR A 51 5.26 -45.62 -2.65
C THR A 51 5.58 -44.89 -3.95
N ALA A 52 6.81 -44.43 -4.14
CA ALA A 52 7.23 -43.81 -5.40
C ALA A 52 7.02 -44.74 -6.61
N LYS A 53 7.07 -46.07 -6.42
CA LYS A 53 6.83 -47.06 -7.47
C LYS A 53 5.34 -47.42 -7.63
N VAL A 54 4.55 -47.26 -6.56
CA VAL A 54 3.15 -47.67 -6.48
C VAL A 54 2.35 -46.52 -5.85
N PRO A 55 2.03 -45.47 -6.63
CA PRO A 55 1.24 -44.36 -6.12
C PRO A 55 -0.22 -44.78 -5.92
N VAL A 56 -0.94 -44.02 -5.08
CA VAL A 56 -2.39 -44.16 -4.90
C VAL A 56 -3.09 -43.13 -5.77
N ALA A 57 -4.14 -43.54 -6.48
CA ALA A 57 -5.03 -42.68 -7.22
C ALA A 57 -6.45 -42.77 -6.64
N VAL A 58 -7.06 -41.63 -6.36
CA VAL A 58 -8.39 -41.52 -5.75
C VAL A 58 -9.26 -40.62 -6.61
N SER A 59 -10.45 -41.09 -7.00
CA SER A 59 -11.46 -40.26 -7.64
C SER A 59 -12.52 -39.82 -6.65
N THR A 60 -12.84 -38.53 -6.60
CA THR A 60 -13.97 -38.03 -5.79
C THR A 60 -15.32 -38.27 -6.46
N ASN A 61 -15.36 -38.52 -7.78
CA ASN A 61 -16.57 -38.74 -8.58
C ASN A 61 -17.67 -37.67 -8.42
N GLY A 62 -17.30 -36.45 -8.03
CA GLY A 62 -18.25 -35.35 -7.84
C GLY A 62 -18.82 -35.22 -6.43
N HIS A 63 -18.30 -35.98 -5.46
CA HIS A 63 -18.70 -35.92 -4.06
C HIS A 63 -17.64 -35.25 -3.18
N ASP A 64 -18.06 -34.77 -2.01
CA ASP A 64 -17.14 -34.16 -1.05
C ASP A 64 -16.32 -35.24 -0.33
N MET A 65 -15.08 -34.89 0.01
CA MET A 65 -14.15 -35.77 0.69
C MET A 65 -13.45 -35.04 1.84
N SER A 66 -13.47 -35.63 3.04
CA SER A 66 -12.76 -35.14 4.21
C SER A 66 -11.78 -36.21 4.71
N LEU A 67 -10.50 -35.86 4.76
CA LEU A 67 -9.42 -36.74 5.21
C LEU A 67 -8.76 -36.12 6.43
N THR A 68 -8.82 -36.83 7.55
CA THR A 68 -8.26 -36.36 8.83
C THR A 68 -7.17 -37.30 9.29
N ALA A 69 -5.98 -36.79 9.59
CA ALA A 69 -4.86 -37.63 10.04
C ALA A 69 -4.24 -37.10 11.33
N SER A 70 -3.85 -38.04 12.20
CA SER A 70 -2.93 -37.79 13.31
C SER A 70 -1.57 -38.39 12.96
N ASN A 71 -0.75 -37.61 12.25
CA ASN A 71 0.54 -38.06 11.73
C ASN A 71 1.67 -37.94 12.75
N THR A 72 2.63 -38.85 12.67
CA THR A 72 3.94 -38.76 13.33
C THR A 72 5.02 -38.57 12.27
N GLY A 73 5.96 -37.64 12.49
CA GLY A 73 7.04 -37.33 11.53
C GLY A 73 6.63 -36.40 10.38
N VAL A 74 7.38 -36.42 9.28
CA VAL A 74 7.28 -35.46 8.13
C VAL A 74 6.24 -35.85 7.06
N MET A 75 5.42 -36.86 7.32
CA MET A 75 4.36 -37.30 6.40
C MET A 75 3.08 -36.45 6.58
N GLY A 76 2.46 -36.06 5.46
CA GLY A 76 1.19 -35.33 5.45
C GLY A 76 -0.03 -36.25 5.60
N VAL A 77 -1.23 -35.69 5.49
CA VAL A 77 -2.52 -36.41 5.45
C VAL A 77 -2.55 -37.44 4.31
N ILE A 78 -1.84 -37.15 3.22
CA ILE A 78 -1.63 -38.04 2.08
C ILE A 78 -0.14 -38.14 1.74
N TYR A 79 0.26 -39.25 1.13
CA TYR A 79 1.63 -39.50 0.71
C TYR A 79 1.66 -40.26 -0.62
N ASN A 80 2.40 -39.75 -1.61
CA ASN A 80 2.45 -40.30 -2.98
C ASN A 80 1.06 -40.59 -3.58
N THR A 81 0.16 -39.61 -3.44
CA THR A 81 -1.26 -39.78 -3.78
C THR A 81 -1.72 -38.74 -4.80
N THR A 82 -2.50 -39.19 -5.78
CA THR A 82 -3.27 -38.33 -6.68
C THR A 82 -4.75 -38.38 -6.29
N ILE A 83 -5.35 -37.23 -5.99
CA ILE A 83 -6.79 -37.06 -5.80
C ILE A 83 -7.32 -36.22 -6.96
N SER A 84 -8.34 -36.72 -7.65
CA SER A 84 -8.91 -36.07 -8.83
C SER A 84 -10.44 -36.17 -8.86
N GLY A 85 -11.10 -35.25 -9.56
CA GLY A 85 -12.55 -35.31 -9.78
C GLY A 85 -13.20 -33.95 -9.60
N LYS A 86 -14.40 -33.93 -9.00
CA LYS A 86 -15.20 -32.73 -8.68
C LYS A 86 -15.65 -32.77 -7.21
N GLY A 87 -16.21 -31.68 -6.67
CA GLY A 87 -16.55 -31.56 -5.26
C GLY A 87 -15.44 -30.96 -4.40
N ASN A 88 -15.69 -30.93 -3.08
CA ASN A 88 -14.83 -30.28 -2.09
C ASN A 88 -13.91 -31.30 -1.41
N LEU A 89 -12.61 -31.00 -1.33
CA LEU A 89 -11.65 -31.79 -0.56
C LEU A 89 -11.19 -31.02 0.68
N ARG A 90 -11.31 -31.65 1.84
CA ARG A 90 -10.74 -31.19 3.11
C ARG A 90 -9.64 -32.14 3.55
N LEU A 91 -8.44 -31.62 3.78
CA LEU A 91 -7.31 -32.30 4.38
C LEU A 91 -7.01 -31.68 5.74
N GLU A 92 -7.13 -32.44 6.81
CA GLU A 92 -6.88 -31.96 8.17
C GLU A 92 -5.81 -32.80 8.88
N SER A 93 -4.77 -32.14 9.37
CA SER A 93 -3.77 -32.76 10.22
C SER A 93 -3.87 -32.27 11.66
N LYS A 94 -4.07 -33.21 12.59
CA LYS A 94 -4.22 -32.94 14.02
C LYS A 94 -2.88 -32.76 14.74
N THR A 95 -1.84 -33.47 14.32
CA THR A 95 -0.58 -33.59 15.09
C THR A 95 0.68 -33.22 14.32
N ASN A 96 0.61 -33.04 12.99
CA ASN A 96 1.77 -32.61 12.19
C ASN A 96 1.37 -31.81 10.94
N SER A 97 2.15 -31.88 9.86
CA SER A 97 1.92 -31.13 8.63
C SER A 97 0.74 -31.65 7.83
N GLY A 98 0.01 -30.76 7.16
CA GLY A 98 -1.13 -31.12 6.30
C GLY A 98 -0.68 -31.88 5.05
N LEU A 99 0.22 -31.28 4.29
CA LEU A 99 0.93 -31.86 3.15
C LEU A 99 2.44 -31.74 3.42
N GLY A 100 3.21 -32.76 3.07
CA GLY A 100 4.64 -32.73 3.30
C GLY A 100 5.44 -33.53 2.30
N THR A 101 6.07 -34.61 2.76
CA THR A 101 6.90 -35.46 1.90
C THR A 101 6.09 -36.20 0.81
N GLY A 102 6.80 -36.66 -0.23
CA GLY A 102 6.23 -37.45 -1.32
C GLY A 102 5.75 -36.61 -2.50
N THR A 103 5.19 -37.27 -3.52
CA THR A 103 4.63 -36.62 -4.71
C THR A 103 3.10 -36.65 -4.66
N ASN A 104 2.48 -35.53 -4.33
CA ASN A 104 1.04 -35.42 -4.16
C ASN A 104 0.42 -34.53 -5.25
N LYS A 105 -0.69 -34.96 -5.83
CA LYS A 105 -1.44 -34.21 -6.85
C LYS A 105 -2.90 -34.12 -6.47
N ILE A 106 -3.45 -32.92 -6.45
CA ILE A 106 -4.86 -32.66 -6.18
C ILE A 106 -5.36 -31.85 -7.38
N ILE A 107 -6.26 -32.40 -8.19
CA ILE A 107 -6.61 -31.83 -9.50
C ILE A 107 -8.10 -31.87 -9.83
N GLY A 108 -8.60 -30.78 -10.40
CA GLY A 108 -9.95 -30.69 -10.98
C GLY A 108 -11.09 -30.38 -10.01
N LEU A 109 -10.78 -30.26 -8.71
CA LEU A 109 -11.77 -30.09 -7.64
C LEU A 109 -12.39 -28.69 -7.60
N ASP A 110 -13.56 -28.57 -6.99
CA ASP A 110 -14.24 -27.27 -6.85
C ASP A 110 -13.64 -26.48 -5.68
N SER A 111 -13.28 -27.16 -4.59
CA SER A 111 -12.48 -26.53 -3.54
C SER A 111 -11.49 -27.49 -2.88
N VAL A 112 -10.40 -26.93 -2.38
CA VAL A 112 -9.40 -27.63 -1.57
C VAL A 112 -9.13 -26.84 -0.30
N THR A 113 -9.32 -27.48 0.84
CA THR A 113 -9.02 -26.95 2.16
C THR A 113 -7.91 -27.78 2.80
N VAL A 114 -6.82 -27.16 3.23
CA VAL A 114 -5.73 -27.81 3.97
C VAL A 114 -5.58 -27.13 5.32
N ILE A 115 -5.76 -27.88 6.41
CA ILE A 115 -5.68 -27.37 7.78
C ILE A 115 -4.66 -28.16 8.60
N ALA A 116 -3.81 -27.44 9.32
CA ALA A 116 -2.91 -28.02 10.31
C ALA A 116 -3.08 -27.33 11.67
N SER A 117 -3.73 -28.03 12.61
CA SER A 117 -4.36 -27.39 13.78
C SER A 117 -3.49 -27.33 15.04
N SER A 118 -2.48 -28.18 15.20
CA SER A 118 -1.62 -28.19 16.40
C SER A 118 -0.50 -27.15 16.31
N LYS A 119 -0.09 -26.63 17.48
CA LYS A 119 0.96 -25.62 17.62
C LYS A 119 2.24 -26.04 16.87
N SER A 120 2.82 -25.09 16.14
CA SER A 120 4.02 -25.30 15.30
C SER A 120 3.81 -26.11 14.01
N ASN A 121 2.60 -26.62 13.74
CA ASN A 121 2.35 -27.38 12.52
C ASN A 121 2.30 -26.48 11.29
N LYS A 122 2.75 -27.03 10.16
CA LYS A 122 2.77 -26.38 8.86
C LYS A 122 1.71 -26.99 7.95
N ALA A 123 0.93 -26.19 7.24
CA ALA A 123 -0.10 -26.79 6.39
C ALA A 123 0.52 -27.48 5.17
N ILE A 124 1.55 -26.88 4.55
CA ILE A 124 2.29 -27.48 3.42
C ILE A 124 3.79 -27.33 3.66
N THR A 125 4.57 -28.40 3.52
CA THR A 125 6.04 -28.35 3.66
C THR A 125 6.79 -28.65 2.36
N GLY A 126 7.99 -28.08 2.22
CA GLY A 126 8.84 -28.18 1.02
C GLY A 126 9.68 -29.46 0.90
N TYR A 127 9.33 -30.54 1.59
CA TYR A 127 10.06 -31.82 1.53
C TYR A 127 9.52 -32.80 0.48
N GLY A 128 8.58 -32.36 -0.36
CA GLY A 128 7.95 -33.15 -1.40
C GLY A 128 7.52 -32.30 -2.60
N HIS A 129 6.92 -32.95 -3.59
CA HIS A 129 6.37 -32.30 -4.78
C HIS A 129 4.86 -32.29 -4.69
N THR A 130 4.26 -31.11 -4.57
CA THR A 130 2.82 -30.96 -4.40
C THR A 130 2.25 -30.11 -5.52
N THR A 131 1.21 -30.62 -6.18
CA THR A 131 0.39 -29.86 -7.14
C THR A 131 -1.02 -29.75 -6.62
N ILE A 132 -1.58 -28.53 -6.60
CA ILE A 132 -2.97 -28.26 -6.22
C ILE A 132 -3.65 -27.46 -7.33
N GLN A 133 -4.75 -27.98 -7.86
CA GLN A 133 -5.59 -27.32 -8.84
C GLN A 133 -7.06 -27.44 -8.44
N ALA A 134 -7.66 -26.31 -8.07
CA ALA A 134 -9.07 -26.19 -7.72
C ALA A 134 -9.55 -24.75 -7.87
N ASP A 135 -10.86 -24.53 -8.04
CA ASP A 135 -11.47 -23.20 -8.18
C ASP A 135 -11.28 -22.34 -6.92
N SER A 136 -11.37 -22.92 -5.72
CA SER A 136 -11.13 -22.24 -4.45
C SER A 136 -10.16 -23.02 -3.58
N ILE A 137 -9.08 -22.37 -3.12
CA ILE A 137 -8.06 -23.01 -2.30
C ILE A 137 -7.89 -22.24 -0.99
N TYR A 138 -8.02 -22.95 0.13
CA TYR A 138 -7.85 -22.42 1.47
C TYR A 138 -6.80 -23.23 2.23
N VAL A 139 -5.78 -22.56 2.74
CA VAL A 139 -4.72 -23.19 3.53
C VAL A 139 -4.57 -22.43 4.83
N GLU A 140 -4.71 -23.14 5.95
CA GLU A 140 -4.57 -22.56 7.27
C GLU A 140 -3.67 -23.44 8.13
N SER A 141 -2.77 -22.82 8.88
CA SER A 141 -2.01 -23.52 9.90
C SER A 141 -1.90 -22.72 11.19
N ALA A 142 -1.70 -23.44 12.29
CA ALA A 142 -1.33 -22.82 13.56
C ALA A 142 0.02 -22.08 13.51
N ASP A 143 0.93 -22.42 12.59
CA ASP A 143 2.23 -21.76 12.41
C ASP A 143 2.35 -21.19 10.98
N ASP A 144 3.13 -21.79 10.06
CA ASP A 144 3.20 -21.31 8.67
C ASP A 144 2.30 -22.09 7.71
N ALA A 145 1.54 -21.38 6.87
CA ALA A 145 0.69 -22.04 5.88
C ALA A 145 1.55 -22.83 4.87
N ILE A 146 2.63 -22.22 4.37
CA ILE A 146 3.61 -22.89 3.51
C ILE A 146 5.01 -22.72 4.11
N HIS A 147 5.76 -23.82 4.20
CA HIS A 147 7.05 -23.85 4.89
C HIS A 147 8.13 -24.70 4.17
N PHE A 148 9.13 -24.03 3.62
CA PHE A 148 10.29 -24.62 2.96
C PHE A 148 11.53 -24.20 3.75
N MET A 149 12.38 -25.14 4.20
CA MET A 149 13.54 -24.82 5.04
C MET A 149 14.73 -25.75 4.79
N GLY A 150 15.95 -25.25 5.01
CA GLY A 150 17.16 -26.08 5.02
C GLY A 150 17.49 -26.63 3.63
N ASP A 151 17.64 -27.95 3.53
CA ASP A 151 17.95 -28.64 2.27
C ASP A 151 16.67 -29.07 1.50
N ALA A 152 15.52 -28.45 1.79
CA ALA A 152 14.27 -28.66 1.07
C ALA A 152 14.44 -28.44 -0.44
N ASP A 153 14.20 -29.48 -1.24
CA ASP A 153 14.25 -29.52 -2.70
C ASP A 153 12.87 -29.71 -3.35
N GLY A 154 11.81 -29.69 -2.53
CA GLY A 154 10.44 -29.86 -2.97
C GLY A 154 9.95 -28.70 -3.83
N THR A 155 8.83 -28.95 -4.49
CA THR A 155 8.11 -27.95 -5.30
C THR A 155 6.66 -27.87 -4.86
N LEU A 156 6.10 -26.67 -4.93
CA LEU A 156 4.68 -26.44 -4.75
C LEU A 156 4.14 -25.67 -5.94
N ASP A 157 3.22 -26.29 -6.68
CA ASP A 157 2.55 -25.70 -7.82
C ASP A 157 1.06 -25.57 -7.54
N ILE A 158 0.56 -24.35 -7.40
CA ILE A 158 -0.85 -24.04 -7.19
C ILE A 158 -1.39 -23.32 -8.43
N SER A 159 -2.50 -23.81 -9.00
CA SER A 159 -3.05 -23.22 -10.23
C SER A 159 -4.57 -23.38 -10.37
N GLY A 160 -5.16 -22.68 -11.35
CA GLY A 160 -6.57 -22.84 -11.73
C GLY A 160 -7.59 -22.28 -10.74
N PHE A 161 -7.14 -21.51 -9.75
CA PHE A 161 -8.00 -20.93 -8.72
C PHE A 161 -8.57 -19.57 -9.15
N LYS A 162 -9.80 -19.31 -8.69
CA LYS A 162 -10.39 -17.97 -8.61
C LYS A 162 -9.96 -17.28 -7.32
N THR A 163 -9.86 -18.03 -6.22
CA THR A 163 -9.38 -17.50 -4.94
C THR A 163 -8.43 -18.48 -4.28
N LEU A 164 -7.27 -17.96 -3.85
CA LEU A 164 -6.32 -18.64 -2.98
C LEU A 164 -6.14 -17.83 -1.70
N THR A 165 -6.40 -18.45 -0.56
CA THR A 165 -6.15 -17.86 0.76
C THR A 165 -5.15 -18.71 1.55
N LEU A 166 -4.10 -18.07 2.04
CA LEU A 166 -3.04 -18.68 2.85
C LEU A 166 -2.95 -17.96 4.19
N VAL A 167 -3.18 -18.69 5.29
CA VAL A 167 -3.22 -18.13 6.65
C VAL A 167 -2.20 -18.83 7.55
N GLY A 168 -1.19 -18.08 7.99
CA GLY A 168 -0.29 -18.47 9.08
C GLY A 168 -0.70 -17.78 10.37
N LYS A 169 -1.19 -18.54 11.37
CA LYS A 169 -1.71 -17.95 12.61
C LYS A 169 -0.59 -17.43 13.52
N SER A 170 0.39 -18.26 13.83
CA SER A 170 1.58 -17.87 14.63
C SER A 170 2.86 -17.71 13.80
N GLY A 171 2.75 -17.91 12.48
CA GLY A 171 3.85 -17.99 11.53
C GLY A 171 3.64 -17.16 10.27
N TYR A 172 4.35 -17.51 9.20
CA TYR A 172 4.28 -16.88 7.89
C TYR A 172 3.12 -17.42 7.06
N ALA A 173 2.56 -16.62 6.15
CA ALA A 173 1.74 -17.22 5.09
C ALA A 173 2.64 -18.08 4.17
N ILE A 174 3.80 -17.54 3.78
CA ILE A 174 4.84 -18.27 3.04
C ILE A 174 6.20 -18.05 3.67
N GLN A 175 6.81 -19.12 4.17
CA GLN A 175 8.23 -19.16 4.49
C GLN A 175 8.97 -20.04 3.49
N ASN A 176 9.85 -19.44 2.71
CA ASN A 176 10.77 -20.12 1.82
C ASN A 176 12.22 -19.82 2.20
N ALA A 177 12.85 -20.74 2.92
CA ALA A 177 14.21 -20.64 3.42
C ALA A 177 15.12 -21.77 2.89
N ALA A 178 14.91 -22.18 1.64
CA ALA A 178 15.69 -23.23 0.99
C ALA A 178 17.14 -22.76 0.68
N SER A 179 18.12 -23.57 1.11
CA SER A 179 19.52 -23.15 1.22
C SER A 179 20.46 -23.65 0.11
N LYS A 180 20.13 -24.72 -0.62
CA LYS A 180 21.05 -25.35 -1.60
C LYS A 180 20.38 -25.84 -2.89
N THR A 181 19.14 -26.28 -2.82
CA THR A 181 18.32 -26.82 -3.90
C THR A 181 17.10 -25.92 -4.11
N LYS A 182 16.54 -25.89 -5.33
CA LYS A 182 15.45 -24.96 -5.69
C LYS A 182 14.15 -25.29 -4.93
N GLY A 183 13.97 -24.76 -3.73
CA GLY A 183 12.67 -24.70 -3.06
C GLY A 183 11.78 -23.73 -3.83
N THR A 184 11.02 -24.25 -4.80
CA THR A 184 10.23 -23.43 -5.72
C THR A 184 8.77 -23.48 -5.32
N ILE A 185 8.20 -22.31 -5.10
CA ILE A 185 6.76 -22.12 -4.87
C ILE A 185 6.23 -21.31 -6.05
N THR A 186 5.35 -21.93 -6.84
CA THR A 186 4.71 -21.34 -8.00
C THR A 186 3.21 -21.27 -7.75
N ILE A 187 2.67 -20.05 -7.71
CA ILE A 187 1.24 -19.79 -7.60
C ILE A 187 0.81 -19.11 -8.89
N GLN A 188 0.05 -19.80 -9.72
CA GLN A 188 -0.32 -19.35 -11.07
C GLN A 188 -1.84 -19.25 -11.22
N GLY A 189 -2.36 -18.04 -11.07
CA GLY A 189 -3.72 -17.65 -11.42
C GLY A 189 -3.80 -16.93 -12.77
N ASP A 190 -5.00 -16.48 -13.12
CA ASP A 190 -5.28 -15.66 -14.30
C ASP A 190 -5.62 -14.22 -13.90
N LYS A 191 -6.12 -13.40 -14.84
CA LYS A 191 -6.45 -11.99 -14.60
C LYS A 191 -7.64 -11.77 -13.64
N ASP A 192 -8.46 -12.80 -13.41
CA ASP A 192 -9.67 -12.73 -12.60
C ASP A 192 -9.46 -13.40 -11.23
N SER A 193 -8.28 -13.97 -10.99
CA SER A 193 -7.95 -14.63 -9.74
C SER A 193 -7.48 -13.65 -8.65
N GLN A 194 -7.74 -14.02 -7.40
CA GLN A 194 -7.29 -13.31 -6.21
C GLN A 194 -6.42 -14.21 -5.34
N VAL A 195 -5.32 -13.65 -4.84
CA VAL A 195 -4.43 -14.30 -3.87
C VAL A 195 -4.40 -13.46 -2.60
N ILE A 196 -4.72 -14.07 -1.46
CA ILE A 196 -4.72 -13.43 -0.14
C ILE A 196 -3.75 -14.18 0.77
N LEU A 197 -2.74 -13.48 1.28
CA LEU A 197 -1.77 -14.02 2.23
C LEU A 197 -1.88 -13.25 3.54
N SER A 198 -2.16 -13.96 4.63
CA SER A 198 -2.21 -13.39 5.97
C SER A 198 -1.25 -14.07 6.95
N SER A 199 -0.54 -13.24 7.70
CA SER A 199 0.22 -13.64 8.89
C SER A 199 -0.38 -12.92 10.09
N GLU A 200 -1.09 -13.66 10.95
CA GLU A 200 -1.81 -13.09 12.10
C GLU A 200 -0.89 -12.81 13.29
N ASP A 201 0.31 -13.40 13.33
CA ASP A 201 1.31 -13.11 14.36
C ASP A 201 1.88 -11.71 14.20
N SER A 202 2.11 -11.04 15.34
CA SER A 202 2.50 -9.64 15.40
C SER A 202 3.88 -9.32 14.80
N VAL A 203 4.73 -10.33 14.56
CA VAL A 203 6.11 -10.13 14.08
C VAL A 203 6.47 -10.95 12.83
N ARG A 204 5.52 -11.69 12.26
CA ARG A 204 5.77 -12.56 11.10
C ARG A 204 5.34 -11.89 9.80
N ASN A 205 5.93 -12.37 8.71
CA ASN A 205 5.80 -11.78 7.38
C ASN A 205 4.73 -12.54 6.58
N ALA A 206 4.06 -11.87 5.64
CA ALA A 206 3.23 -12.60 4.68
C ALA A 206 4.12 -13.48 3.78
N ILE A 207 5.19 -12.92 3.21
CA ILE A 207 6.18 -13.67 2.43
C ILE A 207 7.58 -13.45 3.00
N ARG A 208 8.29 -14.55 3.26
CA ARG A 208 9.74 -14.55 3.54
C ARG A 208 10.44 -15.48 2.57
N SER A 209 11.29 -14.94 1.70
CA SER A 209 12.23 -15.73 0.87
C SER A 209 13.67 -15.47 1.30
N GLN A 210 14.39 -16.54 1.66
CA GLN A 210 15.75 -16.49 2.20
C GLN A 210 16.62 -17.61 1.65
N GLY A 211 17.79 -17.24 1.11
CA GLY A 211 18.74 -18.22 0.58
C GLY A 211 18.64 -18.36 -0.94
N ALA A 212 19.73 -18.76 -1.57
CA ALA A 212 19.84 -18.84 -3.03
C ALA A 212 18.91 -19.90 -3.68
N GLY A 213 18.41 -20.85 -2.89
CA GLY A 213 17.44 -21.86 -3.35
C GLY A 213 15.98 -21.41 -3.22
N ALA A 214 15.70 -20.32 -2.51
CA ALA A 214 14.35 -19.87 -2.21
C ALA A 214 13.77 -19.02 -3.35
N VAL A 215 12.83 -19.61 -4.10
CA VAL A 215 12.13 -18.96 -5.21
C VAL A 215 10.62 -19.00 -4.94
N THR A 216 10.01 -17.82 -4.80
CA THR A 216 8.56 -17.67 -4.62
C THR A 216 8.00 -16.80 -5.74
N GLN A 217 7.11 -17.36 -6.56
CA GLN A 217 6.50 -16.70 -7.71
C GLN A 217 4.98 -16.75 -7.58
N ILE A 218 4.34 -15.59 -7.67
CA ILE A 218 2.89 -15.44 -7.57
C ILE A 218 2.40 -14.62 -8.75
N THR A 219 1.48 -15.19 -9.52
CA THR A 219 0.78 -14.52 -10.61
C THR A 219 -0.71 -14.58 -10.36
N ALA A 220 -1.41 -13.45 -10.39
CA ALA A 220 -2.86 -13.38 -10.19
C ALA A 220 -3.43 -12.05 -10.71
N GLY A 221 -4.75 -11.92 -10.78
CA GLY A 221 -5.42 -10.64 -11.05
C GLY A 221 -5.16 -9.63 -9.94
N SER A 222 -5.28 -10.08 -8.69
CA SER A 222 -4.94 -9.31 -7.50
C SER A 222 -4.15 -10.12 -6.48
N ILE A 223 -3.24 -9.45 -5.77
CA ILE A 223 -2.44 -10.01 -4.69
C ILE A 223 -2.57 -9.10 -3.47
N ASP A 224 -3.12 -9.63 -2.38
CA ASP A 224 -3.29 -8.94 -1.11
C ASP A 224 -2.40 -9.58 -0.03
N LEU A 225 -1.40 -8.84 0.45
CA LEU A 225 -0.48 -9.28 1.50
C LEU A 225 -0.77 -8.49 2.78
N ARG A 226 -1.18 -9.19 3.84
CA ARG A 226 -1.47 -8.60 5.15
C ARG A 226 -0.65 -9.29 6.22
N SER A 227 0.18 -8.55 6.92
CA SER A 227 0.97 -9.11 8.00
C SER A 227 1.30 -8.06 9.03
N SER A 228 1.39 -8.44 10.29
CA SER A 228 1.89 -7.50 11.30
C SER A 228 3.40 -7.25 11.15
N GLY A 229 4.19 -8.20 10.65
CA GLY A 229 5.57 -7.96 10.23
C GLY A 229 5.65 -7.33 8.84
N SER A 230 6.59 -7.81 8.01
CA SER A 230 6.69 -7.37 6.62
C SER A 230 5.76 -8.11 5.69
N GLY A 231 5.06 -7.40 4.82
CA GLY A 231 4.31 -8.04 3.75
C GLY A 231 5.24 -8.87 2.86
N VAL A 232 6.42 -8.32 2.53
CA VAL A 232 7.47 -9.03 1.78
C VAL A 232 8.83 -8.85 2.43
N LEU A 233 9.53 -9.96 2.67
CA LEU A 233 10.93 -10.01 3.05
C LEU A 233 11.73 -10.89 2.07
N SER A 234 12.66 -10.29 1.32
CA SER A 234 13.57 -10.99 0.40
C SER A 234 15.03 -10.78 0.79
N VAL A 235 15.70 -11.83 1.28
CA VAL A 235 17.05 -11.71 1.86
C VAL A 235 17.98 -12.83 1.43
N SER A 236 19.30 -12.60 1.53
CA SER A 236 20.31 -13.65 1.33
C SER A 236 20.18 -14.45 0.01
N ASN A 237 19.93 -13.75 -1.08
CA ASN A 237 19.69 -14.23 -2.45
C ASN A 237 18.33 -14.95 -2.65
N GLY A 238 17.38 -14.76 -1.73
CA GLY A 238 15.99 -15.17 -1.96
C GLY A 238 15.37 -14.36 -3.10
N ILE A 239 14.42 -14.97 -3.80
CA ILE A 239 13.73 -14.38 -4.94
C ILE A 239 12.23 -14.38 -4.67
N VAL A 240 11.63 -13.19 -4.77
CA VAL A 240 10.17 -13.00 -4.76
C VAL A 240 9.76 -12.31 -6.06
N THR A 241 8.77 -12.89 -6.74
CA THR A 241 8.16 -12.30 -7.94
C THR A 241 6.66 -12.24 -7.78
N LEU A 242 6.10 -11.04 -7.85
CA LEU A 242 4.66 -10.77 -7.80
C LEU A 242 4.23 -10.17 -9.14
N THR A 243 3.33 -10.85 -9.84
CA THR A 243 2.80 -10.40 -11.13
C THR A 243 1.30 -10.26 -11.03
N ALA A 244 0.79 -9.03 -10.96
CA ALA A 244 -0.65 -8.78 -10.86
C ALA A 244 -1.06 -7.40 -11.33
N ASN A 245 -2.36 -7.25 -11.64
CA ASN A 245 -2.93 -5.94 -11.97
C ASN A 245 -3.06 -5.06 -10.73
N ASN A 246 -3.27 -5.66 -9.56
CA ASN A 246 -3.37 -4.93 -8.30
C ASN A 246 -2.56 -5.66 -7.24
N VAL A 247 -1.59 -4.97 -6.64
CA VAL A 247 -0.78 -5.51 -5.54
C VAL A 247 -0.95 -4.60 -4.33
N ASN A 248 -1.53 -5.14 -3.26
CA ASN A 248 -1.67 -4.46 -1.98
C ASN A 248 -0.76 -5.11 -0.94
N ILE A 249 0.12 -4.32 -0.31
CA ILE A 249 1.06 -4.79 0.70
C ILE A 249 0.90 -3.95 1.96
N GLU A 250 0.39 -4.55 3.02
CA GLU A 250 0.09 -3.86 4.26
C GLU A 250 0.83 -4.50 5.43
N SER A 251 1.69 -3.71 6.07
CA SER A 251 2.20 -4.00 7.41
C SER A 251 1.20 -3.48 8.44
N GLN A 252 0.61 -4.37 9.22
CA GLN A 252 -0.40 -4.07 10.25
C GLN A 252 0.21 -3.75 11.62
N SER A 253 1.54 -3.69 11.73
CA SER A 253 2.18 -3.23 12.96
C SER A 253 1.78 -1.79 13.27
N SER A 254 1.37 -1.55 14.51
CA SER A 254 1.07 -0.21 15.02
C SER A 254 2.32 0.61 15.35
N SER A 255 3.52 0.10 15.08
CA SER A 255 4.77 0.82 15.31
C SER A 255 5.12 1.73 14.13
N SER A 256 5.81 2.84 14.42
CA SER A 256 6.38 3.74 13.40
C SER A 256 7.44 3.07 12.49
N TYR A 257 7.75 1.79 12.72
CA TYR A 257 8.72 0.99 11.99
C TYR A 257 8.10 -0.16 11.20
N ALA A 258 6.77 -0.24 11.10
CA ALA A 258 6.04 -1.22 10.32
C ALA A 258 6.57 -1.28 8.88
N THR A 259 7.41 -2.27 8.55
CA THR A 259 8.12 -2.32 7.26
C THR A 259 7.35 -3.23 6.33
N ALA A 260 6.63 -2.68 5.35
CA ALA A 260 5.85 -3.47 4.40
C ALA A 260 6.72 -4.26 3.42
N ILE A 261 7.80 -3.66 2.94
CA ILE A 261 8.72 -4.26 1.97
C ILE A 261 10.14 -4.16 2.50
N SER A 262 10.82 -5.30 2.57
CA SER A 262 12.23 -5.36 2.96
C SER A 262 13.02 -6.27 2.03
N ALA A 263 14.10 -5.75 1.47
CA ALA A 263 15.06 -6.51 0.72
C ALA A 263 16.50 -6.17 1.14
N SER A 264 17.30 -7.20 1.38
CA SER A 264 18.72 -7.08 1.71
C SER A 264 19.51 -8.22 1.08
N ASN A 265 20.25 -7.90 0.02
CA ASN A 265 20.90 -8.91 -0.85
C ASN A 265 19.90 -9.96 -1.37
N GLY A 266 18.63 -9.60 -1.59
CA GLY A 266 17.61 -10.45 -2.21
C GLY A 266 16.96 -9.73 -3.38
N THR A 267 16.22 -10.48 -4.20
CA THR A 267 15.53 -9.94 -5.39
C THR A 267 14.03 -9.86 -5.12
N LEU A 268 13.44 -8.72 -5.45
CA LEU A 268 12.00 -8.49 -5.45
C LEU A 268 11.59 -7.89 -6.79
N THR A 269 10.71 -8.57 -7.51
CA THR A 269 10.08 -8.07 -8.73
C THR A 269 8.59 -7.94 -8.50
N ILE A 270 8.04 -6.75 -8.77
CA ILE A 270 6.60 -6.49 -8.80
C ILE A 270 6.29 -5.95 -10.20
N SER A 271 5.35 -6.57 -10.90
CA SER A 271 5.01 -6.18 -12.28
C SER A 271 3.53 -6.41 -12.59
N GLY A 272 3.01 -5.70 -13.59
CA GLY A 272 1.68 -5.93 -14.12
C GLY A 272 1.55 -7.22 -14.92
N LEU A 273 0.33 -7.73 -15.09
CA LEU A 273 0.08 -8.77 -16.09
C LEU A 273 0.29 -8.17 -17.48
N GLY A 274 1.05 -8.85 -18.34
CA GLY A 274 1.23 -8.41 -19.73
C GLY A 274 -0.11 -8.39 -20.49
N GLY A 275 -0.31 -7.38 -21.34
CA GLY A 275 -1.47 -7.31 -22.24
C GLY A 275 -2.75 -6.68 -21.64
N VAL A 276 -2.68 -6.06 -20.46
CA VAL A 276 -3.81 -5.25 -19.97
C VAL A 276 -3.90 -3.92 -20.70
N THR A 277 -5.07 -3.69 -21.31
CA THR A 277 -5.56 -2.35 -21.65
C THR A 277 -5.74 -1.53 -20.36
N PRO A 278 -5.66 -0.18 -20.42
CA PRO A 278 -5.83 0.69 -19.26
C PRO A 278 -7.02 0.28 -18.37
N PRO A 279 -6.92 0.41 -17.04
CA PRO A 279 -5.90 1.15 -16.29
C PRO A 279 -4.56 0.41 -16.10
N PRO A 280 -3.46 1.14 -15.84
CA PRO A 280 -2.16 0.53 -15.53
C PRO A 280 -2.22 -0.32 -14.24
N PRO A 281 -1.30 -1.27 -14.06
CA PRO A 281 -1.21 -2.05 -12.83
C PRO A 281 -0.97 -1.14 -11.63
N THR A 282 -1.66 -1.42 -10.53
CA THR A 282 -1.58 -0.63 -9.30
C THR A 282 -0.72 -1.30 -8.24
N LEU A 283 0.05 -0.48 -7.52
CA LEU A 283 0.82 -0.90 -6.35
C LEU A 283 0.44 -0.01 -5.17
N ASN A 284 -0.06 -0.63 -4.10
CA ASN A 284 -0.39 0.04 -2.86
C ASN A 284 0.41 -0.54 -1.71
N VAL A 285 1.16 0.30 -1.00
CA VAL A 285 2.05 -0.11 0.07
C VAL A 285 1.79 0.73 1.32
N LYS A 286 1.46 0.06 2.42
CA LYS A 286 1.27 0.68 3.73
C LYS A 286 2.30 0.13 4.72
N GLY A 287 3.22 0.98 5.12
CA GLY A 287 4.40 0.65 5.92
C GLY A 287 5.68 1.01 5.16
N ASN A 288 6.80 1.04 5.88
CA ASN A 288 8.10 1.43 5.37
C ASN A 288 8.64 0.48 4.29
N VAL A 289 9.50 1.03 3.42
CA VAL A 289 10.25 0.28 2.42
C VAL A 289 11.75 0.35 2.77
N SER A 290 12.40 -0.81 2.82
CA SER A 290 13.84 -0.94 3.09
C SER A 290 14.53 -1.78 2.02
N LEU A 291 15.29 -1.16 1.13
CA LEU A 291 16.04 -1.78 0.03
C LEU A 291 17.53 -1.48 0.21
N THR A 292 18.27 -2.40 0.83
CA THR A 292 19.63 -2.13 1.33
C THR A 292 20.65 -3.14 0.80
N TYR A 293 21.94 -2.83 1.01
CA TYR A 293 23.07 -3.64 0.54
C TYR A 293 23.01 -3.89 -0.98
N LYS A 294 22.79 -5.13 -1.40
CA LYS A 294 22.70 -5.56 -2.80
C LYS A 294 21.27 -5.99 -3.18
N ALA A 295 20.26 -5.42 -2.52
CA ALA A 295 18.88 -5.65 -2.91
C ALA A 295 18.65 -5.31 -4.38
N GLU A 296 17.92 -6.17 -5.10
CA GLU A 296 17.52 -5.95 -6.48
C GLU A 296 16.01 -5.79 -6.52
N ALA A 297 15.55 -4.54 -6.61
CA ALA A 297 14.13 -4.22 -6.52
C ALA A 297 13.81 -2.89 -7.18
N ASN A 298 12.94 -2.92 -8.18
CA ASN A 298 12.41 -1.73 -8.84
C ASN A 298 10.93 -1.61 -8.49
N LEU A 299 10.58 -0.64 -7.66
CA LEU A 299 9.20 -0.41 -7.25
C LEU A 299 8.63 0.74 -8.08
N ALA A 300 7.66 0.42 -8.93
CA ALA A 300 6.96 1.40 -9.76
C ALA A 300 5.53 1.59 -9.24
N PHE A 301 5.23 2.81 -8.82
CA PHE A 301 3.90 3.29 -8.48
C PHE A 301 3.41 4.13 -9.66
N THR A 302 2.32 3.71 -10.30
CA THR A 302 1.81 4.32 -11.53
C THR A 302 0.30 4.48 -11.45
N GLY A 303 -0.20 5.64 -11.85
CA GLY A 303 -1.62 5.97 -11.79
C GLY A 303 -2.04 6.50 -10.41
N GLU A 304 -3.11 7.29 -10.40
CA GLU A 304 -3.70 7.89 -9.18
C GLU A 304 -4.13 6.86 -8.11
N ASN A 305 -4.36 5.61 -8.52
CA ASN A 305 -4.74 4.51 -7.62
C ASN A 305 -3.55 3.78 -6.99
N SER A 306 -2.31 4.16 -7.34
CA SER A 306 -1.10 3.64 -6.72
C SER A 306 -0.63 4.57 -5.62
N SER A 307 -0.34 4.01 -4.44
CA SER A 307 0.04 4.80 -3.28
C SER A 307 1.07 4.11 -2.39
N MET A 308 1.89 4.93 -1.73
CA MET A 308 2.83 4.51 -0.70
C MET A 308 2.59 5.35 0.54
N THR A 309 2.42 4.72 1.70
CA THR A 309 2.41 5.40 3.00
C THR A 309 3.51 4.81 3.87
N GLY A 310 4.55 5.60 4.16
CA GLY A 310 5.69 5.16 4.96
C GLY A 310 6.99 5.88 4.63
N LYS A 311 8.04 5.56 5.39
CA LYS A 311 9.43 5.94 5.11
C LYS A 311 10.04 5.03 4.05
N ILE A 312 10.92 5.60 3.22
CA ILE A 312 11.71 4.85 2.24
C ILE A 312 13.20 4.92 2.60
N THR A 313 13.84 3.76 2.72
CA THR A 313 15.31 3.61 2.80
C THR A 313 15.77 2.70 1.67
N ALA A 314 16.07 3.29 0.51
CA ALA A 314 16.49 2.58 -0.69
C ALA A 314 17.93 2.97 -1.06
N THR A 315 18.90 2.34 -0.39
CA THR A 315 20.34 2.66 -0.50
C THR A 315 21.14 1.63 -1.29
N SER A 316 20.49 0.62 -1.86
CA SER A 316 21.13 -0.28 -2.81
C SER A 316 21.33 0.40 -4.16
N ASN A 317 22.43 0.08 -4.86
CA ASN A 317 22.71 0.58 -6.21
C ASN A 317 21.97 -0.19 -7.31
N LYS A 318 21.23 -1.25 -6.95
CA LYS A 318 20.42 -2.07 -7.86
C LYS A 318 18.93 -1.94 -7.58
N SER A 319 18.54 -0.90 -6.83
CA SER A 319 17.15 -0.63 -6.52
C SER A 319 16.76 0.75 -7.00
N SER A 320 15.51 0.89 -7.44
CA SER A 320 14.92 2.16 -7.84
C SER A 320 13.48 2.27 -7.34
N ILE A 321 13.07 3.51 -7.08
CA ILE A 321 11.70 3.85 -6.71
C ILE A 321 11.16 4.84 -7.76
N GLY A 322 9.98 4.58 -8.30
CA GLY A 322 9.33 5.47 -9.24
C GLY A 322 7.90 5.77 -8.83
N PHE A 323 7.53 7.05 -8.81
CA PHE A 323 6.17 7.54 -8.70
C PHE A 323 5.83 8.27 -9.99
N THR A 324 4.79 7.79 -10.69
CA THR A 324 4.38 8.25 -12.00
C THR A 324 2.87 8.44 -12.10
N ASP A 325 2.40 9.24 -13.05
CA ASP A 325 0.99 9.36 -13.46
C ASP A 325 0.00 9.60 -12.30
N GLY A 326 0.28 10.57 -11.42
CA GLY A 326 -0.62 10.93 -10.33
C GLY A 326 -0.52 10.03 -9.08
N SER A 327 0.38 9.04 -9.08
CA SER A 327 0.61 8.22 -7.88
C SER A 327 1.08 9.05 -6.68
N THR A 328 0.71 8.60 -5.49
CA THR A 328 0.89 9.37 -4.25
C THR A 328 1.86 8.70 -3.28
N TRP A 329 2.79 9.48 -2.71
CA TRP A 329 3.63 9.07 -1.58
C TRP A 329 3.34 9.92 -0.34
N ASN A 330 2.74 9.31 0.69
CA ASN A 330 2.61 9.88 2.02
C ASN A 330 3.85 9.52 2.85
N ALA A 331 4.81 10.43 2.89
CA ALA A 331 6.06 10.26 3.61
C ALA A 331 5.85 10.45 5.12
N SER A 332 5.87 9.34 5.87
CA SER A 332 5.68 9.34 7.32
C SER A 332 6.96 9.61 8.13
N GLY A 333 7.99 10.19 7.50
CA GLY A 333 9.27 10.47 8.15
C GLY A 333 10.46 10.53 7.20
N SER A 334 11.63 10.80 7.77
CA SER A 334 12.84 11.06 6.98
C SER A 334 13.29 9.85 6.15
N SER A 335 13.52 10.05 4.85
CA SER A 335 13.78 9.00 3.86
C SER A 335 15.10 9.23 3.11
N LYS A 336 15.70 8.15 2.63
CA LYS A 336 16.95 8.17 1.88
C LYS A 336 16.88 7.21 0.71
N ILE A 337 17.03 7.73 -0.51
CA ILE A 337 16.84 7.01 -1.76
C ILE A 337 18.05 7.25 -2.66
N ASN A 338 18.56 6.21 -3.32
CA ASN A 338 19.61 6.39 -4.32
C ASN A 338 19.03 6.86 -5.64
N ASP A 339 18.14 6.08 -6.23
CA ASP A 339 17.57 6.31 -7.57
C ASP A 339 16.05 6.52 -7.44
N LEU A 340 15.58 7.74 -7.75
CA LEU A 340 14.17 8.17 -7.62
C LEU A 340 13.63 8.75 -8.93
N THR A 341 12.43 8.34 -9.34
CA THR A 341 11.68 8.98 -10.44
C THR A 341 10.40 9.60 -9.90
N LEU A 342 10.16 10.88 -10.22
CA LEU A 342 8.95 11.63 -9.85
C LEU A 342 8.36 12.30 -11.10
N ASP A 343 7.40 11.65 -11.75
CA ASP A 343 6.75 12.19 -12.94
C ASP A 343 5.25 12.32 -12.73
N HIS A 344 4.75 13.56 -12.66
CA HIS A 344 3.37 13.87 -12.28
C HIS A 344 2.95 13.22 -10.94
N ALA A 345 3.90 12.96 -10.05
CA ALA A 345 3.68 12.36 -8.74
C ALA A 345 3.25 13.39 -7.69
N VAL A 346 2.55 12.92 -6.65
CA VAL A 346 2.23 13.73 -5.46
C VAL A 346 2.98 13.17 -4.26
N ILE A 347 3.75 14.02 -3.57
CA ILE A 347 4.43 13.67 -2.32
C ILE A 347 3.83 14.50 -1.19
N ASN A 348 3.41 13.86 -0.12
CA ASN A 348 2.93 14.50 1.10
C ASN A 348 3.93 14.26 2.23
N MET A 349 4.50 15.33 2.77
CA MET A 349 5.42 15.31 3.91
C MET A 349 4.72 15.93 5.11
N ASP A 350 4.01 15.13 5.89
CA ASP A 350 3.11 15.63 6.95
C ASP A 350 3.82 15.94 8.28
N GLU A 351 5.10 15.58 8.41
CA GLU A 351 5.92 15.84 9.59
C GLU A 351 6.91 17.00 9.32
N ALA A 352 6.74 18.12 10.02
CA ALA A 352 7.67 19.24 9.97
C ALA A 352 9.09 18.80 10.40
N GLY A 353 10.11 19.23 9.66
CA GLY A 353 11.51 18.85 9.93
C GLY A 353 11.93 17.48 9.38
N SER A 354 11.00 16.70 8.80
CA SER A 354 11.35 15.48 8.07
C SER A 354 12.18 15.78 6.82
N LYS A 355 13.09 14.87 6.47
CA LYS A 355 14.06 15.06 5.38
C LYS A 355 14.03 13.94 4.36
N ILE A 356 13.98 14.26 3.08
CA ILE A 356 14.17 13.31 1.98
C ILE A 356 15.51 13.59 1.30
N GLU A 357 16.40 12.61 1.31
CA GLU A 357 17.68 12.66 0.60
C GLU A 357 17.66 11.74 -0.62
N VAL A 358 17.82 12.31 -1.82
CA VAL A 358 18.05 11.57 -3.06
C VAL A 358 19.53 11.65 -3.42
N VAL A 359 20.22 10.52 -3.41
CA VAL A 359 21.70 10.47 -3.30
C VAL A 359 22.39 10.27 -4.65
N LYS A 360 21.80 9.50 -5.57
CA LYS A 360 22.49 9.05 -6.78
C LYS A 360 21.86 9.62 -8.04
N SER A 361 20.59 9.39 -8.30
CA SER A 361 19.89 9.91 -9.48
C SER A 361 18.45 10.29 -9.17
N ALA A 362 17.98 11.36 -9.80
CA ALA A 362 16.61 11.85 -9.72
C ALA A 362 16.13 12.30 -11.10
N SER A 363 14.91 11.90 -11.49
CA SER A 363 14.33 12.25 -12.79
C SER A 363 12.82 12.48 -12.71
N GLY A 364 12.22 12.96 -13.80
CA GLY A 364 10.78 13.17 -13.96
C GLY A 364 10.35 14.64 -13.89
N THR A 365 9.11 14.92 -14.28
CA THR A 365 8.59 16.29 -14.40
C THR A 365 7.22 16.45 -13.76
N GLY A 366 6.84 17.66 -13.37
CA GLY A 366 5.49 17.93 -12.89
C GLY A 366 5.16 17.34 -11.52
N ALA A 367 6.15 16.90 -10.75
CA ALA A 367 5.94 16.44 -9.38
C ALA A 367 5.42 17.57 -8.48
N SER A 368 4.47 17.27 -7.61
CA SER A 368 3.94 18.17 -6.59
C SER A 368 4.34 17.66 -5.20
N ILE A 369 5.02 18.49 -4.41
CA ILE A 369 5.57 18.14 -3.11
C ILE A 369 4.94 19.06 -2.06
N ASN A 370 4.05 18.48 -1.26
CA ASN A 370 3.38 19.15 -0.16
C ASN A 370 4.26 19.02 1.10
N MET A 371 4.79 20.14 1.57
CA MET A 371 5.77 20.21 2.66
C MET A 371 5.14 20.83 3.90
N LYS A 372 5.03 20.05 4.99
CA LYS A 372 4.60 20.58 6.28
C LYS A 372 5.61 21.59 6.83
N VAL A 373 5.07 22.71 7.29
CA VAL A 373 5.77 23.79 7.98
C VAL A 373 5.06 24.09 9.29
N GLU A 374 5.85 24.38 10.33
CA GLU A 374 5.37 24.83 11.64
C GLU A 374 6.15 26.06 12.08
N VAL A 375 5.48 26.99 12.76
CA VAL A 375 6.10 28.15 13.41
C VAL A 375 6.20 27.84 14.90
N GLU A 376 7.42 27.87 15.42
CA GLU A 376 7.73 27.63 16.82
C GLU A 376 7.35 28.83 17.70
N GLU A 377 7.26 28.64 19.02
CA GLU A 377 6.93 29.72 19.98
C GLU A 377 7.90 30.90 19.93
N ASN A 378 9.15 30.67 19.52
CA ASN A 378 10.17 31.71 19.37
C ASN A 378 10.13 32.41 18.00
N GLY A 379 9.14 32.11 17.15
CA GLY A 379 9.00 32.64 15.80
C GLY A 379 9.87 31.94 14.75
N ALA A 380 10.62 30.90 15.09
CA ALA A 380 11.40 30.13 14.12
C ALA A 380 10.49 29.26 13.25
N VAL A 381 10.79 29.20 11.95
CA VAL A 381 10.05 28.37 10.98
C VAL A 381 10.75 27.03 10.81
N ARG A 382 10.03 25.93 11.07
CA ARG A 382 10.50 24.56 10.91
C ARG A 382 9.77 23.89 9.76
N GLY A 383 10.44 23.76 8.61
CA GLY A 383 9.91 23.08 7.42
C GLY A 383 10.50 21.67 7.22
N SER A 384 9.75 20.81 6.54
CA SER A 384 10.30 19.61 5.90
C SER A 384 11.25 19.99 4.74
N SER A 385 12.13 19.06 4.34
CA SER A 385 13.07 19.33 3.25
C SER A 385 13.36 18.13 2.33
N VAL A 386 13.70 18.44 1.08
CA VAL A 386 14.06 17.51 0.02
C VAL A 386 15.36 17.95 -0.64
N LYS A 387 16.33 17.05 -0.73
CA LYS A 387 17.61 17.30 -1.40
C LYS A 387 17.84 16.30 -2.52
N PHE A 388 18.07 16.82 -3.72
CA PHE A 388 18.51 16.04 -4.88
C PHE A 388 20.00 16.24 -5.09
N ALA A 389 20.80 15.17 -4.93
CA ALA A 389 22.25 15.26 -5.14
C ALA A 389 22.60 15.36 -6.63
N ASN A 390 21.95 14.55 -7.47
CA ASN A 390 22.10 14.60 -8.92
C ASN A 390 20.72 14.43 -9.57
N ALA A 391 20.10 15.54 -9.98
CA ALA A 391 18.88 15.52 -10.77
C ALA A 391 19.20 15.69 -12.26
N ASP A 392 18.42 15.01 -13.10
CA ASP A 392 18.46 15.19 -14.55
C ASP A 392 18.12 16.64 -14.93
N GLU A 393 18.69 17.14 -16.03
CA GLU A 393 18.52 18.55 -16.46
C GLU A 393 17.06 18.94 -16.70
N GLY A 394 16.21 17.98 -17.06
CA GLY A 394 14.78 18.21 -17.27
C GLY A 394 13.94 18.17 -15.99
N MET A 395 14.50 17.76 -14.85
CA MET A 395 13.73 17.53 -13.64
C MET A 395 13.17 18.84 -13.07
N ARG A 396 11.88 18.83 -12.75
CA ARG A 396 11.18 19.99 -12.16
C ARG A 396 10.26 19.57 -11.02
N ALA A 397 10.21 20.39 -9.97
CA ALA A 397 9.35 20.19 -8.81
C ALA A 397 8.48 21.41 -8.51
N ASN A 398 7.24 21.17 -8.10
CA ASN A 398 6.36 22.18 -7.54
C ASN A 398 6.22 21.92 -6.04
N VAL A 399 6.57 22.89 -5.20
CA VAL A 399 6.49 22.79 -3.75
C VAL A 399 5.30 23.57 -3.24
N ASN A 400 4.46 22.94 -2.41
CA ASN A 400 3.37 23.61 -1.71
C ASN A 400 3.63 23.52 -0.22
N TYR A 401 3.79 24.65 0.46
CA TYR A 401 3.93 24.67 1.91
C TYR A 401 2.56 24.61 2.57
N ILE A 402 2.40 23.66 3.50
CA ILE A 402 1.15 23.42 4.21
C ILE A 402 1.35 23.65 5.72
N GLY A 403 0.29 24.12 6.39
CA GLY A 403 0.31 24.41 7.82
C GLY A 403 0.65 25.85 8.20
N VAL A 404 0.94 26.70 7.22
CA VAL A 404 1.22 28.13 7.35
C VAL A 404 0.62 28.89 6.17
N THR A 405 0.43 30.19 6.33
CA THR A 405 -0.02 31.15 5.33
C THR A 405 1.00 32.27 5.16
N SER A 406 0.81 33.14 4.17
CA SER A 406 1.63 34.35 3.98
C SER A 406 1.55 35.36 5.14
N ASP A 407 0.63 35.21 6.09
CA ASP A 407 0.57 36.06 7.29
C ASP A 407 1.52 35.58 8.41
N ASP A 408 1.94 34.32 8.35
CA ASP A 408 2.76 33.68 9.38
C ASP A 408 4.27 33.95 9.20
N MET A 409 4.65 34.57 8.09
CA MET A 409 6.05 34.84 7.75
C MET A 409 6.20 36.05 6.83
N THR A 410 7.37 36.66 6.83
CA THR A 410 7.68 37.70 5.84
C THR A 410 8.03 37.08 4.48
N LYS A 411 8.03 37.91 3.43
CA LYS A 411 8.50 37.51 2.10
C LYS A 411 9.94 36.99 2.12
N ASP A 412 10.82 37.61 2.91
CA ASP A 412 12.23 37.22 3.04
C ASP A 412 12.36 35.88 3.79
N ASP A 413 11.52 35.66 4.81
CA ASP A 413 11.47 34.37 5.53
C ASP A 413 11.01 33.24 4.60
N PHE A 414 10.03 33.50 3.73
CA PHE A 414 9.57 32.55 2.73
C PHE A 414 10.67 32.20 1.70
N GLU A 415 11.44 33.20 1.27
CA GLU A 415 12.60 33.00 0.40
C GLU A 415 13.65 32.10 1.05
N ASN A 416 13.99 32.38 2.31
CA ASN A 416 14.95 31.59 3.10
C ASN A 416 14.44 30.16 3.36
N LEU A 417 13.15 30.00 3.67
CA LEU A 417 12.51 28.69 3.82
C LEU A 417 12.61 27.89 2.52
N THR A 418 12.35 28.54 1.38
CA THR A 418 12.47 27.90 0.07
C THR A 418 13.89 27.42 -0.20
N ALA A 419 14.88 28.30 0.00
CA ALA A 419 16.29 27.96 -0.16
C ALA A 419 16.75 26.81 0.77
N ALA A 420 16.19 26.69 1.97
CA ALA A 420 16.54 25.66 2.94
C ALA A 420 15.80 24.33 2.74
N SER A 421 14.59 24.36 2.16
CA SER A 421 13.71 23.19 2.08
C SER A 421 13.87 22.40 0.79
N ILE A 422 14.30 23.00 -0.32
CA ILE A 422 14.51 22.27 -1.57
C ILE A 422 15.81 22.66 -2.26
N SER A 423 16.56 21.66 -2.74
CA SER A 423 17.85 21.89 -3.42
C SER A 423 18.16 20.85 -4.48
N GLY A 424 18.94 21.27 -5.49
CA GLY A 424 19.42 20.40 -6.57
C GLY A 424 18.44 20.16 -7.71
N VAL A 425 17.36 20.94 -7.79
CA VAL A 425 16.33 20.85 -8.84
C VAL A 425 15.77 22.24 -9.15
N ASP A 426 15.26 22.45 -10.36
CA ASP A 426 14.54 23.66 -10.74
C ASP A 426 13.05 23.55 -10.37
N GLY A 427 12.39 24.68 -10.08
CA GLY A 427 10.98 24.62 -9.77
C GLY A 427 10.37 25.91 -9.25
N ALA A 428 9.19 25.74 -8.68
CA ALA A 428 8.44 26.81 -8.05
C ALA A 428 7.90 26.37 -6.69
N ALA A 429 7.84 27.30 -5.75
CA ALA A 429 7.28 27.10 -4.43
C ALA A 429 6.10 28.05 -4.17
N TYR A 430 5.13 27.60 -3.39
CA TYR A 430 3.88 28.29 -3.13
C TYR A 430 3.48 28.17 -1.66
N VAL A 431 3.01 29.28 -1.08
CA VAL A 431 2.27 29.30 0.20
C VAL A 431 0.97 30.07 -0.02
N GLU A 432 -0.10 29.59 0.62
CA GLU A 432 -1.42 30.19 0.50
C GLU A 432 -1.48 31.62 1.06
N GLN A 433 -2.39 32.42 0.52
CA GLN A 433 -2.64 33.78 1.04
C GLN A 433 -3.21 33.71 2.47
N GLY A 434 -2.81 34.66 3.29
CA GLY A 434 -3.39 34.89 4.61
C GLY A 434 -4.68 35.70 4.55
N ASP A 435 -5.04 36.31 5.67
CA ASP A 435 -6.11 37.27 5.79
C ASP A 435 -5.66 38.68 5.38
N VAL A 436 -4.38 39.03 5.57
CA VAL A 436 -3.82 40.35 5.27
C VAL A 436 -2.92 40.32 4.03
N ASN A 437 -1.91 39.46 4.03
CA ASN A 437 -0.91 39.37 2.96
C ASN A 437 -1.43 38.50 1.81
N GLY A 438 -1.00 38.79 0.58
CA GLY A 438 -1.31 37.92 -0.55
C GLY A 438 -0.38 36.70 -0.61
N ALA A 439 -0.75 35.72 -1.43
CA ALA A 439 0.05 34.50 -1.55
C ALA A 439 1.48 34.77 -2.03
N TYR A 440 2.46 34.06 -1.47
CA TYR A 440 3.85 34.13 -1.94
C TYR A 440 4.15 33.02 -2.95
N ARG A 441 4.94 33.39 -3.96
CA ARG A 441 5.43 32.49 -5.01
C ARG A 441 6.92 32.69 -5.19
N SER A 442 7.68 31.60 -5.10
CA SER A 442 9.12 31.61 -5.35
C SER A 442 9.46 30.78 -6.57
N ILE A 443 10.36 31.26 -7.40
CA ILE A 443 11.06 30.44 -8.39
C ILE A 443 12.41 30.09 -7.79
N PHE A 444 12.76 28.81 -7.78
CA PHE A 444 14.07 28.34 -7.35
C PHE A 444 14.73 27.56 -8.48
N THR A 445 16.06 27.58 -8.47
CA THR A 445 16.87 26.92 -9.48
C THR A 445 17.85 25.95 -8.85
N ARG A 446 18.34 25.01 -9.65
CA ARG A 446 19.30 23.99 -9.25
C ARG A 446 20.59 24.57 -8.66
N ASP A 447 20.97 25.79 -9.04
CA ASP A 447 22.17 26.47 -8.53
C ASP A 447 21.98 27.08 -7.12
N GLY A 448 20.75 27.06 -6.59
CA GLY A 448 20.40 27.58 -5.28
C GLY A 448 19.87 29.01 -5.29
N SER A 449 19.75 29.66 -6.46
CA SER A 449 19.07 30.95 -6.57
C SER A 449 17.57 30.80 -6.33
N VAL A 450 17.01 31.70 -5.51
CA VAL A 450 15.58 31.81 -5.22
C VAL A 450 15.15 33.26 -5.49
N SER A 451 13.96 33.44 -6.06
CA SER A 451 13.35 34.76 -6.26
C SER A 451 11.86 34.72 -5.90
N THR A 452 11.48 35.57 -4.95
CA THR A 452 10.12 35.59 -4.39
C THR A 452 9.27 36.75 -4.93
N THR A 453 7.98 36.49 -5.15
CA THR A 453 6.96 37.47 -5.50
C THR A 453 5.74 37.35 -4.59
N GLU A 454 5.04 38.46 -4.38
CA GLU A 454 3.79 38.52 -3.62
C GLU A 454 2.65 38.90 -4.57
N ALA A 455 1.53 38.16 -4.49
CA ALA A 455 0.30 38.50 -5.20
C ALA A 455 -0.54 39.53 -4.42
N GLU A 456 -1.49 40.22 -5.07
CA GLU A 456 -2.46 41.04 -4.33
C GLU A 456 -3.41 40.13 -3.50
N ASN A 457 -3.68 40.51 -2.25
CA ASN A 457 -4.62 39.76 -1.40
C ASN A 457 -6.06 39.91 -1.96
N THR A 458 -6.63 38.78 -2.37
CA THR A 458 -7.96 38.74 -3.00
C THR A 458 -9.08 39.14 -2.03
N LYS A 459 -8.96 38.78 -0.73
CA LYS A 459 -9.94 39.13 0.30
C LYS A 459 -9.99 40.65 0.53
N LEU A 460 -8.83 41.30 0.60
CA LEU A 460 -8.73 42.76 0.74
C LEU A 460 -9.18 43.49 -0.52
N PHE A 461 -8.91 42.95 -1.70
CA PHE A 461 -9.42 43.48 -2.96
C PHE A 461 -10.95 43.49 -2.97
N ASP A 462 -11.58 42.37 -2.62
CA ASP A 462 -13.04 42.27 -2.55
C ASP A 462 -13.64 43.23 -1.50
N PHE A 463 -12.97 43.40 -0.37
CA PHE A 463 -13.39 44.36 0.66
C PHE A 463 -13.34 45.81 0.19
N ARG A 464 -12.34 46.20 -0.61
CA ARG A 464 -12.29 47.52 -1.26
C ARG A 464 -13.47 47.69 -2.22
N GLY A 465 -13.82 46.65 -2.98
CA GLY A 465 -14.98 46.62 -3.86
C GLY A 465 -16.30 46.84 -3.09
N ALA A 466 -16.50 46.11 -1.98
CA ALA A 466 -17.70 46.23 -1.15
C ALA A 466 -17.86 47.64 -0.54
N ASN A 467 -16.77 48.23 -0.03
CA ASN A 467 -16.79 49.59 0.51
C ASN A 467 -17.08 50.65 -0.56
N ALA A 468 -16.56 50.46 -1.77
CA ALA A 468 -16.86 51.35 -2.90
C ALA A 468 -18.36 51.30 -3.25
N ILE A 469 -18.96 50.10 -3.28
CA ILE A 469 -20.40 49.93 -3.51
C ILE A 469 -21.22 50.60 -2.39
N ALA A 470 -20.83 50.41 -1.14
CA ALA A 470 -21.49 51.05 0.01
C ALA A 470 -21.44 52.59 -0.12
N LEU A 471 -20.30 53.18 -0.49
CA LEU A 471 -20.19 54.62 -0.69
C LEU A 471 -21.09 55.13 -1.83
N ILE A 472 -21.16 54.39 -2.94
CA ILE A 472 -22.07 54.72 -4.06
C ILE A 472 -23.53 54.64 -3.60
N GLN A 473 -23.89 53.63 -2.81
CA GLN A 473 -25.23 53.49 -2.24
C GLN A 473 -25.56 54.66 -1.30
N TRP A 474 -24.64 55.07 -0.45
CA TRP A 474 -24.79 56.24 0.42
C TRP A 474 -24.97 57.52 -0.39
N ARG A 475 -24.17 57.74 -1.44
CA ARG A 475 -24.36 58.89 -2.35
C ARG A 475 -25.73 58.85 -3.02
N ASN A 476 -26.18 57.68 -3.47
CA ASN A 476 -27.52 57.52 -4.06
C ASN A 476 -28.62 57.84 -3.05
N GLN A 477 -28.49 57.40 -1.79
CA GLN A 477 -29.43 57.72 -0.73
C GLN A 477 -29.45 59.23 -0.42
N ILE A 478 -28.28 59.89 -0.33
CA ILE A 478 -28.18 61.34 -0.09
C ILE A 478 -28.74 62.15 -1.26
N ASN A 479 -28.48 61.72 -2.51
CA ASN A 479 -29.06 62.35 -3.70
C ASN A 479 -30.58 62.24 -3.69
N HIS A 480 -31.11 61.07 -3.37
CA HIS A 480 -32.55 60.85 -3.26
C HIS A 480 -33.18 61.65 -2.11
N LEU A 481 -32.54 61.72 -0.94
CA LEU A 481 -32.96 62.57 0.18
C LEU A 481 -32.96 64.06 -0.20
N THR A 482 -31.92 64.53 -0.89
CA THR A 482 -31.81 65.93 -1.34
C THR A 482 -32.92 66.26 -2.33
N LYS A 483 -33.25 65.34 -3.25
CA LYS A 483 -34.37 65.51 -4.17
C LYS A 483 -35.70 65.59 -3.42
N ARG A 484 -35.99 64.65 -2.51
CA ARG A 484 -37.21 64.66 -1.68
C ARG A 484 -37.34 65.92 -0.81
N LEU A 485 -36.23 66.42 -0.26
CA LEU A 485 -36.22 67.68 0.49
C LEU A 485 -36.37 68.90 -0.42
N GLY A 486 -35.87 68.85 -1.65
CA GLY A 486 -36.15 69.82 -2.71
C GLY A 486 -37.63 69.86 -3.08
N ASP A 487 -38.25 68.70 -3.26
CA ASP A 487 -39.69 68.57 -3.50
C ASP A 487 -40.51 69.08 -2.29
N LEU A 488 -40.06 68.82 -1.06
CA LEU A 488 -40.65 69.37 0.17
C LEU A 488 -40.51 70.91 0.26
N ARG A 489 -39.38 71.48 -0.19
CA ARG A 489 -39.17 72.93 -0.28
C ARG A 489 -40.08 73.59 -1.32
N ALA A 490 -40.27 72.92 -2.45
CA ALA A 490 -41.12 73.39 -3.54
C ALA A 490 -42.62 73.19 -3.25
N SER A 491 -42.96 72.35 -2.25
CA SER A 491 -44.31 72.22 -1.71
C SER A 491 -44.69 73.46 -0.88
N THR A 492 -45.03 74.55 -1.56
CA THR A 492 -45.68 75.73 -0.98
C THR A 492 -47.08 75.35 -0.49
N GLY A 493 -47.27 75.13 0.81
CA GLY A 493 -48.62 74.83 1.30
C GLY A 493 -48.91 74.74 2.80
N ALA A 494 -48.12 74.03 3.63
CA ALA A 494 -48.67 73.69 4.96
C ALA A 494 -47.72 73.46 6.16
N TYR A 495 -46.40 73.31 6.03
CA TYR A 495 -45.58 72.90 7.19
C TYR A 495 -44.18 73.56 7.26
N GLY A 496 -44.01 74.44 8.26
CA GLY A 496 -42.79 74.62 9.09
C GLY A 496 -41.49 75.14 8.48
N ALA A 497 -40.85 76.11 9.16
CA ALA A 497 -39.48 76.55 8.89
C ALA A 497 -38.48 75.40 9.09
N TRP A 498 -37.51 75.26 8.19
CA TRP A 498 -36.48 74.22 8.26
C TRP A 498 -35.08 74.83 8.11
N ALA A 499 -34.15 74.35 8.95
CA ALA A 499 -32.74 74.76 8.95
C ALA A 499 -31.86 73.57 8.56
N ARG A 500 -30.83 73.82 7.75
CA ARG A 500 -29.84 72.81 7.34
C ARG A 500 -28.51 73.12 8.01
N VAL A 501 -28.02 72.21 8.85
CA VAL A 501 -26.66 72.25 9.37
C VAL A 501 -25.81 71.34 8.47
N TYR A 502 -24.88 71.92 7.72
CA TYR A 502 -23.83 71.15 7.06
C TYR A 502 -22.70 70.94 8.07
N GLY A 503 -22.40 69.69 8.43
CA GLY A 503 -21.09 69.36 8.99
C GLY A 503 -20.03 69.58 7.92
N LYS A 504 -18.92 70.24 8.27
CA LYS A 504 -17.85 70.69 7.37
C LYS A 504 -17.28 69.60 6.44
N GLU A 505 -16.62 70.07 5.38
CA GLU A 505 -15.86 69.33 4.37
C GLU A 505 -14.95 68.26 4.99
N SER A 506 -15.05 67.04 4.47
CA SER A 506 -14.07 65.98 4.71
C SER A 506 -13.11 65.97 3.53
N GLU A 507 -11.91 66.51 3.74
CA GLU A 507 -10.80 66.34 2.81
C GLU A 507 -10.14 64.98 3.04
N TRP A 508 -9.93 64.24 1.96
CA TRP A 508 -9.22 62.97 1.99
C TRP A 508 -7.75 63.25 1.67
N GLY A 509 -6.93 63.35 2.73
CA GLY A 509 -5.48 63.44 2.67
C GLY A 509 -4.86 62.37 3.56
N GLN A 510 -3.78 61.75 3.08
CA GLN A 510 -3.05 60.74 3.85
C GLN A 510 -2.55 61.32 5.18
N GLY A 511 -2.75 60.57 6.26
CA GLY A 511 -2.20 60.87 7.58
C GLY A 511 -3.23 61.46 8.55
N VAL A 512 -3.58 60.66 9.55
CA VAL A 512 -4.30 61.06 10.76
C VAL A 512 -3.65 62.33 11.32
N ASN A 513 -4.39 63.44 11.45
CA ASN A 513 -4.19 64.42 12.51
C ASN A 513 -5.35 65.42 12.66
N ASN A 514 -5.86 65.48 13.89
CA ASN A 514 -6.56 66.58 14.56
C ASN A 514 -7.97 66.98 14.10
N ILE A 515 -8.97 66.38 14.77
CA ILE A 515 -10.30 66.97 14.93
C ILE A 515 -10.20 68.01 16.06
N ASN A 516 -9.97 69.28 15.71
CA ASN A 516 -10.12 70.37 16.67
C ASN A 516 -11.61 70.77 16.73
N ARG A 517 -12.25 70.57 17.89
CA ARG A 517 -13.63 71.02 18.15
C ARG A 517 -13.61 72.48 18.58
N GLU A 518 -14.00 73.38 17.69
CA GLU A 518 -14.48 74.70 18.08
C GLU A 518 -15.96 74.84 17.71
N PHE A 519 -16.77 75.14 18.73
CA PHE A 519 -18.19 75.46 18.60
C PHE A 519 -18.32 76.91 18.12
N PRO A 520 -19.08 77.20 17.05
CA PRO A 520 -19.47 78.58 16.77
C PRO A 520 -20.64 78.96 17.69
N GLU A 521 -20.41 79.91 18.59
CA GLU A 521 -21.47 80.78 19.10
C GLU A 521 -22.05 81.58 17.93
N ILE A 522 -23.38 81.60 17.75
CA ILE A 522 -24.06 82.78 17.19
C ILE A 522 -25.44 82.97 17.84
N ARG A 523 -25.71 84.25 18.10
CA ARG A 523 -26.89 84.99 18.57
C ARG A 523 -28.22 84.67 17.88
#